data_AF-M1WXZ7-F1
#
_entry.id   AF-M1WXZ7-F1
#
_cell.length_a   1.000
_cell.length_b   1.000
_cell.length_c   1.000
_cell.angle_alpha   90.00
_cell.angle_beta   90.00
_cell.angle_gamma   90.00
#
_symmetry.space_group_name_H-M   'P 1'
#
loop_
_entity.id
_entity.type
_entity.pdbx_description
1 polymer ?
#
loop_
_entity_poly.entity_id
_entity_poly.type
_entity_poly.pdbx_seq_one_letter_code
_entity_poly.pdbx_strand_id
1 'polypeptide(L)'
;MQVEVREARSEDVSFEMHLKEMTQEENERLLGDVVEFSEEALQAFREAAIEPIKNGTFSLERLEQRVQVVKSEISKVWNSALPDEEKYRQIAAKENEIALLQAGQYTFAKAGLAKTI
;
A
#
# COMPACT_ATOMS: atom_id res chain seq x y z
N MET A 1 -53.56 -47.47 10.22
CA MET A 1 -52.55 -47.12 9.21
C MET A 1 -52.80 -45.66 8.86
N GLN A 2 -52.25 -44.79 9.70
CA GLN A 2 -51.14 -43.86 9.43
C GLN A 2 -51.65 -42.50 8.94
N VAL A 3 -51.28 -41.51 9.74
CA VAL A 3 -51.77 -40.14 9.84
C VAL A 3 -51.13 -39.29 8.74
N GLU A 4 -51.93 -38.43 8.11
CA GLU A 4 -51.45 -37.36 7.23
C GLU A 4 -50.51 -36.43 8.00
N VAL A 5 -49.23 -36.42 7.61
CA VAL A 5 -48.26 -35.43 8.12
C VAL A 5 -48.38 -34.19 7.24
N ARG A 6 -49.19 -33.22 7.68
CA ARG A 6 -49.09 -31.82 7.25
C ARG A 6 -48.41 -31.02 8.36
N GLU A 7 -47.57 -30.09 7.91
CA GLU A 7 -46.91 -28.99 8.63
C GLU A 7 -45.69 -29.29 9.50
N ALA A 8 -44.56 -28.71 9.08
CA ALA A 8 -43.76 -27.77 9.89
C ALA A 8 -42.66 -27.16 9.00
N ARG A 9 -42.93 -25.99 8.39
CA ARG A 9 -41.92 -25.16 7.70
C ARG A 9 -42.21 -23.67 7.88
N SER A 10 -42.49 -23.24 9.12
CA SER A 10 -42.73 -21.81 9.42
C SER A 10 -41.76 -21.20 10.45
N GLU A 11 -40.84 -21.97 11.04
CA GLU A 11 -39.97 -21.45 12.10
C GLU A 11 -38.56 -21.03 11.61
N ASP A 12 -38.04 -21.63 10.53
CA ASP A 12 -36.70 -21.30 10.00
C ASP A 12 -36.62 -19.91 9.34
N VAL A 13 -37.75 -19.39 8.84
CA VAL A 13 -37.79 -18.08 8.16
C VAL A 13 -37.62 -16.92 9.15
N SER A 14 -37.98 -17.12 10.42
CA SER A 14 -37.91 -16.07 11.45
C SER A 14 -36.49 -15.85 11.96
N PHE A 15 -35.68 -16.91 12.08
CA PHE A 15 -34.35 -16.82 12.65
C PHE A 15 -33.32 -16.28 11.65
N GLU A 16 -33.35 -16.73 10.39
CA GLU A 16 -32.48 -16.20 9.35
C GLU A 16 -32.75 -14.72 9.04
N MET A 17 -34.01 -14.30 9.09
CA MET A 17 -34.40 -12.91 8.87
C MET A 17 -33.93 -12.04 10.04
N HIS A 18 -34.07 -12.52 11.27
CA HIS A 18 -33.61 -11.80 12.45
C HIS A 18 -32.08 -11.71 12.53
N LEU A 19 -31.36 -12.75 12.11
CA LEU A 19 -29.90 -12.69 11.97
C LEU A 19 -29.48 -11.68 10.91
N LYS A 20 -30.17 -11.63 9.76
CA LYS A 20 -29.91 -10.63 8.72
C LYS A 20 -30.15 -9.21 9.23
N GLU A 21 -31.26 -8.96 9.91
CA GLU A 21 -31.59 -7.66 10.51
C GLU A 21 -30.56 -7.26 11.58
N MET A 22 -30.18 -8.16 12.48
CA MET A 22 -29.14 -7.89 13.47
C MET A 22 -27.79 -7.58 12.82
N THR A 23 -27.40 -8.31 11.77
CA THR A 23 -26.14 -8.02 11.04
C THR A 23 -26.19 -6.71 10.25
N GLN A 24 -27.36 -6.26 9.81
CA GLN A 24 -27.54 -4.94 9.19
C GLN A 24 -27.49 -3.83 10.24
N GLU A 25 -28.20 -3.97 11.36
CA GLU A 25 -28.19 -2.99 12.45
C GLU A 25 -26.80 -2.87 13.11
N GLU A 26 -26.07 -3.97 13.28
CA GLU A 26 -24.69 -3.94 13.79
C GLU A 26 -23.72 -3.30 12.79
N ASN A 27 -23.88 -3.56 11.49
CA ASN A 27 -23.10 -2.87 10.46
C ASN A 27 -23.39 -1.37 10.46
N GLU A 28 -24.66 -0.95 10.50
CA GLU A 28 -25.03 0.48 10.53
C GLU A 28 -24.53 1.19 11.79
N ARG A 29 -24.46 0.49 12.94
CA ARG A 29 -23.88 1.02 14.18
C ARG A 29 -22.35 1.10 14.17
N LEU A 30 -21.67 0.17 13.49
CA LEU A 30 -20.20 0.18 13.33
C LEU A 30 -19.73 1.15 12.24
N LEU A 31 -20.60 1.51 11.29
CA LEU A 31 -20.32 2.41 10.17
C LEU A 31 -20.47 3.91 10.52
N GLY A 32 -20.61 4.24 11.81
CA GLY A 32 -20.65 5.62 12.29
C GLY A 32 -19.33 6.34 12.01
N ASP A 33 -19.30 7.05 10.87
CA ASP A 33 -18.19 7.81 10.28
C ASP A 33 -17.27 7.05 9.30
N VAL A 34 -17.85 6.16 8.47
CA VAL A 34 -17.12 5.63 7.30
C VAL A 34 -17.31 6.56 6.12
N VAL A 35 -16.29 7.37 5.85
CA VAL A 35 -16.22 8.18 4.64
C VAL A 35 -15.97 7.24 3.45
N GLU A 36 -16.96 7.12 2.56
CA GLU A 36 -16.75 6.45 1.28
C GLU A 36 -15.77 7.28 0.44
N PHE A 37 -14.66 6.67 0.01
CA PHE A 37 -13.74 7.33 -0.91
C PHE A 37 -14.44 7.57 -2.24
N SER A 38 -14.32 8.79 -2.78
CA SER A 38 -14.82 9.06 -4.12
C SER A 38 -14.12 8.18 -5.15
N GLU A 39 -14.84 7.82 -6.22
CA GLU A 39 -14.24 7.06 -7.33
C GLU A 39 -13.03 7.79 -7.92
N GLU A 40 -13.05 9.12 -7.93
CA GLU A 40 -11.93 9.97 -8.35
C GLU A 40 -10.70 9.80 -7.43
N ALA A 41 -10.89 9.76 -6.11
CA ALA A 41 -9.81 9.55 -5.15
C ALA A 41 -9.20 8.14 -5.27
N LEU A 42 -10.05 7.13 -5.48
CA LEU A 42 -9.61 5.75 -5.72
C LEU A 42 -8.83 5.62 -7.03
N GLN A 43 -9.28 6.31 -8.08
CA GLN A 43 -8.59 6.32 -9.38
C GLN A 43 -7.24 7.03 -9.28
N ALA A 44 -7.19 8.21 -8.66
CA ALA A 44 -5.94 8.94 -8.42
C ALA A 44 -4.94 8.11 -7.60
N PHE A 45 -5.42 7.40 -6.58
CA PHE A 45 -4.57 6.48 -5.81
C PHE A 45 -4.06 5.31 -6.66
N ARG A 46 -4.91 4.70 -7.50
CA ARG A 46 -4.49 3.63 -8.40
C ARG A 46 -3.39 4.08 -9.36
N GLU A 47 -3.58 5.23 -9.99
CA GLU A 47 -2.61 5.79 -10.94
C GLU A 47 -1.30 6.20 -10.27
N ALA A 48 -1.36 6.80 -9.07
CA ALA A 48 -0.18 7.29 -8.38
C ALA A 48 0.61 6.21 -7.64
N ALA A 49 -0.08 5.23 -7.04
CA ALA A 49 0.55 4.26 -6.15
C ALA A 49 0.59 2.85 -6.75
N ILE A 50 -0.49 2.39 -7.39
CA ILE A 50 -0.60 1.00 -7.86
C ILE A 50 0.07 0.79 -9.21
N GLU A 51 -0.22 1.66 -10.18
CA GLU A 51 0.31 1.52 -11.54
C GLU A 51 1.85 1.56 -11.60
N PRO A 52 2.56 2.41 -10.83
CA PRO A 52 4.02 2.38 -10.83
C PRO A 52 4.63 1.09 -10.29
N ILE A 53 3.95 0.46 -9.32
CA ILE A 53 4.37 -0.85 -8.77
C ILE A 53 4.15 -1.93 -9.83
N LYS A 54 2.96 -1.97 -10.46
CA LYS A 54 2.62 -2.95 -11.50
C LYS A 54 3.52 -2.83 -12.73
N ASN A 55 3.80 -1.61 -13.17
CA ASN A 55 4.62 -1.34 -14.35
C ASN A 55 6.12 -1.48 -14.07
N GLY A 56 6.50 -1.89 -12.86
CA GLY A 56 7.90 -2.10 -12.46
C GLY A 56 8.73 -0.81 -12.47
N THR A 57 8.09 0.36 -12.55
CA THR A 57 8.79 1.64 -12.47
C THR A 57 9.22 1.95 -11.04
N PHE A 58 8.53 1.39 -10.05
CA PHE A 58 8.86 1.47 -8.63
C PHE A 58 9.08 0.06 -8.05
N SER A 59 10.25 -0.53 -8.35
CA SER A 59 10.66 -1.85 -7.87
C SER A 59 11.89 -1.77 -6.95
N LEU A 60 12.08 -2.77 -6.09
CA LEU A 60 13.27 -2.88 -5.23
C LEU A 60 14.57 -2.84 -6.04
N GLU A 61 14.60 -3.52 -7.19
CA GLU A 61 15.76 -3.52 -8.08
C GLU A 61 16.08 -2.12 -8.61
N ARG A 62 15.06 -1.34 -9.02
CA ARG A 62 15.28 0.04 -9.48
C ARG A 62 15.76 0.95 -8.35
N LEU A 63 15.25 0.77 -7.14
CA LEU A 63 15.73 1.51 -5.96
C LEU A 63 17.20 1.15 -5.67
N GLU A 64 17.58 -0.12 -5.73
CA GLU A 64 18.98 -0.57 -5.58
C GLU A 64 19.88 0.04 -6.66
N GLN A 65 19.45 -0.01 -7.93
CA GLN A 65 20.17 0.59 -9.04
C GLN A 65 20.37 2.10 -8.83
N ARG A 66 19.34 2.83 -8.39
CA ARG A 66 19.46 4.27 -8.11
C ARG A 66 20.45 4.54 -6.99
N VAL A 67 20.44 3.76 -5.91
CA VAL A 67 21.43 3.91 -4.82
C VAL A 67 22.86 3.78 -5.34
N GLN A 68 23.13 2.83 -6.24
CA GLN A 68 24.46 2.66 -6.83
C GLN A 68 24.85 3.86 -7.70
N VAL A 69 23.91 4.40 -8.48
CA VAL A 69 24.14 5.61 -9.29
C VAL A 69 24.49 6.79 -8.38
N VAL A 70 23.73 7.02 -7.31
CA VAL A 70 23.97 8.13 -6.36
C VAL A 70 25.33 7.99 -5.66
N LYS A 71 25.74 6.77 -5.29
CA LYS A 71 27.10 6.52 -4.75
C LYS A 71 28.21 6.88 -5.74
N SER A 72 28.00 6.60 -7.03
CA SER A 72 28.92 7.01 -8.09
C SER A 72 28.93 8.54 -8.25
N GLU A 73 27.76 9.20 -8.17
CA GLU A 73 27.65 10.66 -8.21
C GLU A 73 28.41 11.32 -7.05
N ILE A 74 28.27 10.81 -5.82
CA ILE A 74 29.06 11.26 -4.64
C ILE A 74 30.56 11.14 -4.92
N SER A 75 31.00 10.01 -5.48
CA SER A 75 32.41 9.80 -5.82
C SER A 75 32.90 10.82 -6.86
N LYS A 76 32.07 11.19 -7.84
CA LYS A 76 32.41 12.23 -8.82
C LYS A 76 32.51 13.62 -8.18
N VAL A 77 31.59 13.97 -7.28
CA VAL A 77 31.61 15.25 -6.55
C VAL A 77 32.86 15.33 -5.68
N TRP A 78 33.19 14.26 -4.94
CA TRP A 78 34.37 14.21 -4.09
C TRP A 78 35.68 14.48 -4.86
N ASN A 79 35.82 13.85 -6.03
CA ASN A 79 36.98 13.99 -6.91
C ASN A 79 36.93 15.21 -7.86
N SER A 80 35.91 16.06 -7.74
CA SER A 80 35.79 17.26 -8.58
C SER A 80 36.75 18.38 -8.15
N ALA A 81 36.89 19.39 -9.01
CA ALA A 81 37.62 20.61 -8.70
C ALA A 81 36.81 21.64 -7.89
N LEU A 82 35.63 21.27 -7.37
CA LEU A 82 34.80 22.17 -6.57
C LEU A 82 35.46 22.52 -5.23
N PRO A 83 35.16 23.69 -4.64
CA PRO A 83 35.53 24.00 -3.26
C PRO A 83 34.92 23.00 -2.28
N ASP A 84 35.62 22.74 -1.17
CA ASP A 84 35.21 21.71 -0.20
C ASP A 84 33.82 21.97 0.39
N GLU A 85 33.47 23.21 0.69
CA GLU A 85 32.14 23.58 1.20
C GLU A 85 31.02 23.20 0.21
N GLU A 86 31.26 23.39 -1.09
CA GLU A 86 30.32 23.06 -2.14
C GLU A 86 30.22 21.54 -2.34
N LYS A 87 31.34 20.82 -2.24
CA LYS A 87 31.36 19.35 -2.22
C LYS A 87 30.52 18.82 -1.07
N TYR A 88 30.71 19.35 0.14
CA TYR A 88 29.95 18.93 1.32
C TYR A 88 28.45 19.13 1.14
N ARG A 89 28.01 20.30 0.63
CA ARG A 89 26.58 20.54 0.37
C ARG A 89 25.99 19.54 -0.62
N GLN A 90 26.68 19.31 -1.74
CA GLN A 90 26.19 18.40 -2.77
C GLN A 90 26.19 16.95 -2.31
N ILE A 91 27.22 16.53 -1.57
CA ILE A 91 27.29 15.18 -1.00
C ILE A 91 26.19 14.99 0.03
N ALA A 92 25.97 15.95 0.94
CA ALA A 92 24.90 15.86 1.92
C ALA A 92 23.51 15.72 1.25
N ALA A 93 23.26 16.47 0.17
CA ALA A 93 22.01 16.32 -0.60
C ALA A 93 21.87 14.92 -1.22
N LYS A 94 22.96 14.31 -1.68
CA LYS A 94 22.99 12.96 -2.25
C LYS A 94 22.88 11.88 -1.18
N GLU A 95 23.44 12.09 -0.01
CA GLU A 95 23.26 11.21 1.16
C GLU A 95 21.80 11.20 1.62
N ASN A 96 21.13 12.35 1.65
CA ASN A 96 19.70 12.44 1.91
C ASN A 96 18.87 11.65 0.87
N GLU A 97 19.25 11.71 -0.40
CA GLU A 97 18.61 10.91 -1.45
C GLU A 97 18.77 9.40 -1.18
N ILE A 98 19.96 8.94 -0.79
CA ILE A 98 20.19 7.54 -0.40
C ILE A 98 19.28 7.15 0.78
N ALA A 99 19.17 8.00 1.80
CA ALA A 99 18.34 7.73 2.97
C ALA A 99 16.85 7.56 2.58
N LEU A 100 16.34 8.40 1.69
CA LEU A 100 14.97 8.28 1.17
C LEU A 100 14.76 6.99 0.37
N LEU A 101 15.72 6.63 -0.49
CA LEU A 101 15.66 5.38 -1.26
C LEU A 101 15.66 4.15 -0.35
N GLN A 102 16.50 4.15 0.70
CA GLN A 102 16.57 3.07 1.69
C GLN A 102 15.29 2.98 2.53
N ALA A 103 14.70 4.11 2.92
CA ALA A 103 13.39 4.14 3.57
C ALA A 103 12.29 3.55 2.66
N GLY A 104 12.35 3.86 1.36
CA GLY A 104 11.50 3.23 0.35
C GLY A 104 11.70 1.70 0.31
N GLN A 105 12.94 1.23 0.22
CA GLN A 105 13.26 -0.21 0.22
C GLN A 105 12.75 -0.93 1.47
N TYR A 106 12.93 -0.34 2.65
CA TYR A 106 12.41 -0.88 3.91
C TYR A 106 10.87 -0.99 3.89
N THR A 107 10.20 0.03 3.36
CA THR A 107 8.73 0.05 3.24
C THR A 107 8.23 -1.02 2.29
N PHE A 108 8.89 -1.20 1.13
CA PHE A 108 8.61 -2.28 0.18
C PHE A 108 8.79 -3.66 0.80
N ALA A 109 9.89 -3.88 1.51
CA ALA A 109 10.16 -5.14 2.19
C ALA A 109 9.09 -5.43 3.27
N LYS A 110 8.70 -4.42 4.06
CA LYS A 110 7.65 -4.55 5.08
C LYS A 110 6.27 -4.85 4.48
N ALA A 111 5.98 -4.32 3.28
CA ALA A 111 4.74 -4.58 2.56
C ALA A 111 4.68 -5.98 1.92
N GLY A 112 5.71 -6.83 2.11
CA GLY A 112 5.77 -8.15 1.49
C GLY A 112 6.08 -8.11 -0.01
N LEU A 113 6.38 -6.93 -0.56
CA LEU A 113 6.82 -6.73 -1.95
C LEU A 113 8.32 -7.03 -2.09
N ALA A 114 8.77 -8.11 -1.43
CA ALA A 114 10.16 -8.55 -1.47
C ALA A 114 10.54 -8.94 -2.88
N LYS A 115 11.85 -8.82 -3.18
CA LYS A 115 12.45 -9.24 -4.44
C LYS A 115 12.03 -10.68 -4.71
N THR A 116 11.22 -10.89 -5.75
CA THR A 116 10.92 -12.24 -6.23
C THR A 116 12.25 -12.79 -6.74
N ILE A 117 12.79 -13.78 -6.03
CA ILE A 117 14.06 -14.45 -6.38
C ILE A 117 13.82 -15.33 -7.60
#